data_AF-A0A6P0Z5K5-F1
#
_entry.id   AF-A0A6P0Z5K5-F1
#
_cell.length_a   1.000
_cell.length_b   1.000
_cell.length_c   1.000
_cell.angle_alpha   90.00
_cell.angle_beta   90.00
_cell.angle_gamma   90.00
#
_symmetry.space_group_name_H-M   'P 1'
#
loop_
_entity.id
_entity.type
_entity.pdbx_description
1 polymer ?
#
loop_
_entity_poly.entity_id
_entity_poly.type
_entity_poly.pdbx_seq_one_letter_code
_entity_poly.pdbx_strand_id
1 'polypeptide(L)'
;SAPVFALSYLLGIKLMPRIRNWKDLSFLRPTEDAQYQYIEPLFKGTVNWHLIKTHWFDMMRVVLSIKAGKVMPSTLLRKLSSYSKKNRLYQAFCELGKVVRTMFLLEYISNMKMRREINAVTNIVEKYHHFLDWIFFGKEGAITDNDPIEQEKRLKYLDLVASSLILQNTVDISLAIQTLTARGEIINHRDIEALSPYPTRHLKRYGDFIVNLNNIPQPLETAINLPPEIFET
;
A
#
# COMPACT_ATOMS: atom_id res chain seq x y z
N SER A 1 -4.10 4.48 -12.57
CA SER A 1 -4.67 4.09 -13.88
C SER A 1 -6.19 4.02 -13.76
N ALA A 2 -6.97 4.55 -14.71
CA ALA A 2 -8.43 4.55 -14.62
C ALA A 2 -9.04 3.12 -14.56
N PRO A 3 -8.63 2.15 -15.40
CA PRO A 3 -9.08 0.76 -15.31
C PRO A 3 -8.96 0.12 -13.92
N VAL A 4 -7.94 0.49 -13.14
CA VAL A 4 -7.75 -0.03 -11.78
C VAL A 4 -8.86 0.48 -10.85
N PHE A 5 -9.21 1.76 -10.92
CA PHE A 5 -10.34 2.30 -10.16
C PHE A 5 -11.66 1.61 -10.51
N ALA A 6 -11.92 1.34 -11.79
CA ALA A 6 -13.10 0.60 -12.21
C ALA A 6 -13.12 -0.82 -11.65
N LEU A 7 -12.02 -1.55 -11.80
CA LEU A 7 -11.94 -2.93 -11.37
C LEU A 7 -12.09 -3.05 -9.84
N SER A 8 -11.39 -2.20 -9.08
CA SER A 8 -11.52 -2.14 -7.62
C SER A 8 -12.95 -1.83 -7.20
N TYR A 9 -13.58 -0.83 -7.83
CA TYR A 9 -14.98 -0.47 -7.56
C TYR A 9 -15.94 -1.64 -7.79
N LEU A 10 -15.82 -2.33 -8.92
CA LEU A 10 -16.68 -3.49 -9.23
C LEU A 10 -16.41 -4.69 -8.31
N LEU A 11 -15.21 -4.81 -7.76
CA LEU A 11 -14.87 -5.81 -6.75
C LEU A 11 -15.37 -5.45 -5.35
N GLY A 12 -15.90 -4.23 -5.14
CA GLY A 12 -16.33 -3.71 -3.84
C GLY A 12 -15.18 -3.16 -2.98
N ILE A 13 -14.04 -2.83 -3.61
CA ILE A 13 -12.84 -2.32 -2.94
C ILE A 13 -12.77 -0.81 -3.14
N LYS A 14 -12.81 -0.04 -2.04
CA LYS A 14 -12.56 1.41 -2.08
C LYS A 14 -11.06 1.67 -2.19
N LEU A 15 -10.59 1.88 -3.42
CA LEU A 15 -9.19 2.20 -3.68
C LEU A 15 -8.87 3.63 -3.22
N MET A 16 -7.88 3.77 -2.33
CA MET A 16 -7.48 5.06 -1.74
C MET A 16 -5.99 5.37 -1.99
N PRO A 17 -5.57 5.61 -3.23
CA PRO A 17 -4.15 5.84 -3.52
C PRO A 17 -3.71 7.24 -3.10
N ARG A 18 -2.44 7.37 -2.68
CA ARG A 18 -1.78 8.67 -2.52
C ARG A 18 -1.72 9.39 -3.87
N ILE A 19 -2.24 10.61 -3.94
CA ILE A 19 -2.20 11.44 -5.15
C ILE A 19 -1.19 12.57 -4.95
N ARG A 20 -0.11 12.55 -5.76
CA ARG A 20 0.94 13.58 -5.75
C ARG A 20 0.50 14.84 -6.52
N ASN A 21 0.16 14.70 -7.80
CA ASN A 21 -0.24 15.80 -8.68
C ASN A 21 -1.70 15.65 -9.11
N TRP A 22 -2.64 16.10 -8.28
CA TRP A 22 -4.06 16.02 -8.62
C TRP A 22 -4.46 16.98 -9.76
N LYS A 23 -3.72 18.08 -9.95
CA LYS A 23 -3.99 19.12 -10.97
C LYS A 23 -3.87 18.59 -12.41
N ASP A 24 -3.03 17.59 -12.62
CA ASP A 24 -2.80 16.98 -13.93
C ASP A 24 -3.88 15.96 -14.29
N LEU A 25 -4.72 15.57 -13.33
CA LEU A 25 -5.76 14.57 -13.52
C LEU A 25 -7.02 15.21 -14.11
N SER A 26 -7.61 14.53 -15.09
CA SER A 26 -8.88 14.95 -15.68
C SER A 26 -10.06 14.48 -14.83
N PHE A 27 -10.91 15.44 -14.43
CA PHE A 27 -12.24 15.22 -13.86
C PHE A 27 -13.27 15.18 -14.98
N LEU A 28 -14.28 14.34 -14.85
CA LEU A 28 -15.38 14.24 -15.81
C LEU A 28 -16.70 14.72 -15.21
N ARG A 29 -17.47 15.47 -15.99
CA ARG A 29 -18.84 15.84 -15.65
C ARG A 29 -19.77 14.65 -15.94
N PRO A 30 -20.84 14.47 -15.16
CA PRO A 30 -21.84 13.46 -15.47
C PRO A 30 -22.52 13.75 -16.82
N THR A 31 -22.81 15.00 -17.12
CA THR A 31 -23.49 15.40 -18.37
C THR A 31 -22.89 16.70 -18.92
N GLU A 32 -23.23 17.06 -20.16
CA GLU A 32 -22.70 18.28 -20.82
C GLU A 32 -23.31 19.57 -20.26
N ASP A 33 -24.53 19.49 -19.74
CA ASP A 33 -25.28 20.59 -19.12
C ASP A 33 -24.91 20.84 -17.65
N ALA A 34 -24.15 19.93 -17.02
CA ALA A 34 -23.72 20.09 -15.64
C ALA A 34 -22.70 21.23 -15.51
N GLN A 35 -23.08 22.31 -14.85
CA GLN A 35 -22.21 23.45 -14.57
C GLN A 35 -21.94 23.57 -13.07
N TYR A 36 -20.68 23.83 -12.71
CA TYR A 36 -20.24 23.94 -11.33
C TYR A 36 -19.57 25.29 -11.07
N GLN A 37 -20.24 26.11 -10.26
CA GLN A 37 -19.68 27.38 -9.80
C GLN A 37 -18.34 27.13 -9.07
N TYR A 38 -17.31 27.90 -9.42
CA TYR A 38 -15.94 27.88 -8.84
C TYR A 38 -15.03 26.70 -9.22
N ILE A 39 -15.56 25.53 -9.55
CA ILE A 39 -14.75 24.32 -9.84
C ILE A 39 -14.80 23.88 -11.31
N GLU A 40 -15.48 24.64 -12.17
CA GLU A 40 -15.59 24.39 -13.62
C GLU A 40 -14.24 24.06 -14.30
N PRO A 41 -13.12 24.75 -14.00
CA PRO A 41 -11.83 24.48 -14.64
C PRO A 41 -11.24 23.09 -14.34
N LEU A 42 -11.73 22.39 -13.30
CA LEU A 42 -11.29 21.04 -12.97
C LEU A 42 -11.78 20.01 -13.99
N PHE A 43 -12.94 20.25 -14.59
CA PHE A 43 -13.64 19.29 -15.44
C PHE A 43 -13.25 19.45 -16.90
N LYS A 44 -12.60 18.41 -17.45
CA LYS A 44 -12.01 18.42 -18.81
C LYS A 44 -12.80 17.58 -19.82
N GLY A 45 -13.97 17.07 -19.46
CA GLY A 45 -14.80 16.28 -20.36
C GLY A 45 -16.05 15.73 -19.67
N THR A 46 -16.82 14.94 -20.41
CA THR A 46 -18.05 14.30 -19.95
C THR A 46 -17.92 12.77 -19.95
N VAL A 47 -18.71 12.12 -19.12
CA VAL A 47 -18.73 10.65 -19.01
C VAL A 47 -19.49 10.04 -20.19
N ASN A 48 -18.89 9.05 -20.86
CA ASN A 48 -19.62 8.25 -21.85
C ASN A 48 -20.44 7.13 -21.17
N TRP A 49 -21.63 7.49 -20.70
CA TRP A 49 -22.54 6.53 -20.06
C TRP A 49 -23.01 5.41 -21.00
N HIS A 50 -23.13 5.70 -22.29
CA HIS A 50 -23.55 4.71 -23.27
C HIS A 50 -22.55 3.55 -23.34
N LEU A 51 -21.24 3.86 -23.40
CA LEU A 51 -20.19 2.83 -23.43
C LEU A 51 -20.20 1.95 -22.17
N ILE A 52 -20.39 2.57 -21.00
CA ILE A 52 -20.49 1.86 -19.71
C ILE A 52 -21.70 0.93 -19.71
N LYS A 53 -22.87 1.41 -20.12
CA LYS A 53 -24.11 0.60 -20.19
C LYS A 53 -23.98 -0.57 -21.16
N THR A 54 -23.44 -0.30 -22.36
CA THR A 54 -23.29 -1.31 -23.42
C THR A 54 -22.39 -2.46 -22.99
N HIS A 55 -21.30 -2.20 -22.27
CA HIS A 55 -20.34 -3.22 -21.82
C HIS A 55 -20.48 -3.60 -20.34
N TRP A 56 -21.56 -3.21 -19.67
CA TRP A 56 -21.78 -3.49 -18.24
C TRP A 56 -21.71 -4.99 -17.93
N PHE A 57 -22.43 -5.81 -18.69
CA PHE A 57 -22.44 -7.25 -18.51
C PHE A 57 -21.07 -7.89 -18.75
N ASP A 58 -20.30 -7.38 -19.72
CA ASP A 58 -18.96 -7.88 -20.00
C ASP A 58 -18.00 -7.56 -18.85
N MET A 59 -18.05 -6.34 -18.29
CA MET A 59 -17.27 -5.96 -17.12
C MET A 59 -17.63 -6.83 -15.91
N MET A 60 -18.92 -7.09 -15.68
CA MET A 60 -19.38 -7.96 -14.59
C MET A 60 -18.91 -9.42 -14.78
N ARG A 61 -18.91 -9.95 -16.01
CA ARG A 61 -18.37 -11.29 -16.29
C ARG A 61 -16.89 -11.39 -15.93
N VAL A 62 -16.09 -10.36 -16.24
CA VAL A 62 -14.68 -10.31 -15.84
C VAL A 62 -14.54 -10.33 -14.32
N VAL A 63 -15.33 -9.53 -13.60
CA VAL A 63 -15.29 -9.44 -12.13
C VAL A 63 -15.71 -10.75 -11.48
N LEU A 64 -16.75 -11.40 -11.99
CA LEU A 64 -17.20 -12.72 -11.52
C LEU A 64 -16.15 -13.79 -11.79
N SER A 65 -15.45 -13.73 -12.92
CA SER A 65 -14.36 -14.67 -13.25
C SER A 65 -13.18 -14.53 -12.30
N ILE A 66 -12.86 -13.30 -11.88
CA ILE A 66 -11.87 -13.02 -10.83
C ILE A 66 -12.34 -13.59 -9.49
N LYS A 67 -13.59 -13.30 -9.08
CA LYS A 67 -14.13 -13.81 -7.82
C LYS A 67 -14.20 -15.34 -7.77
N ALA A 68 -14.41 -15.98 -8.92
CA ALA A 68 -14.37 -17.44 -9.07
C ALA A 68 -12.96 -18.03 -9.14
N GLY A 69 -11.90 -17.21 -9.03
CA GLY A 69 -10.50 -17.66 -9.08
C GLY A 69 -10.05 -18.14 -10.47
N LYS A 70 -10.84 -17.92 -11.53
CA LYS A 70 -10.52 -18.38 -12.88
C LYS A 70 -9.44 -17.54 -13.55
N VAL A 71 -9.32 -16.27 -13.18
CA VAL A 71 -8.35 -15.34 -13.77
C VAL A 71 -7.80 -14.38 -12.71
N MET A 72 -6.48 -14.18 -12.72
CA MET A 72 -5.83 -13.20 -11.85
C MET A 72 -6.08 -11.75 -12.33
N PRO A 73 -6.41 -10.81 -11.43
CA PRO A 73 -6.60 -9.40 -11.76
C PRO A 73 -5.41 -8.76 -12.49
N SER A 74 -4.19 -9.09 -12.05
CA SER A 74 -2.94 -8.59 -12.65
C SER A 74 -2.80 -9.02 -14.11
N THR A 75 -3.12 -10.27 -14.43
CA THR A 75 -3.11 -10.80 -15.80
C THR A 75 -4.13 -10.10 -16.68
N LEU A 76 -5.34 -9.84 -16.16
CA LEU A 76 -6.38 -9.10 -16.88
C LEU A 76 -5.99 -7.65 -17.14
N LEU A 77 -5.54 -6.92 -16.12
CA LEU A 77 -5.12 -5.53 -16.28
C LEU A 77 -3.97 -5.41 -17.29
N ARG A 78 -3.01 -6.33 -17.24
CA ARG A 78 -1.91 -6.41 -18.23
C ARG A 78 -2.46 -6.64 -19.64
N LYS A 79 -3.30 -7.65 -19.85
CA LYS A 79 -3.90 -7.92 -21.18
C LYS A 79 -4.79 -6.78 -21.68
N LEU A 80 -5.59 -6.19 -20.81
CA LEU A 80 -6.48 -5.08 -21.16
C LEU A 80 -5.65 -3.84 -21.56
N SER A 81 -4.53 -3.61 -20.87
CA SER A 81 -3.61 -2.50 -21.18
C SER A 81 -2.82 -2.69 -22.48
N SER A 82 -2.46 -3.92 -22.88
CA SER A 82 -1.66 -4.15 -24.10
C SER A 82 -2.45 -3.88 -25.40
N TYR A 83 -3.77 -4.06 -25.39
CA TYR A 83 -4.66 -3.83 -26.54
C TYR A 83 -5.40 -2.48 -26.49
N SER A 84 -4.90 -1.56 -25.66
CA SER A 84 -5.58 -0.41 -25.04
C SER A 84 -6.44 0.47 -25.95
N LYS A 85 -6.07 0.71 -27.22
CA LYS A 85 -6.86 1.63 -28.08
C LYS A 85 -7.97 0.96 -28.87
N LYS A 86 -7.90 -0.36 -29.14
CA LYS A 86 -8.89 -1.07 -29.98
C LYS A 86 -9.90 -1.89 -29.17
N ASN A 87 -9.58 -2.22 -27.92
CA ASN A 87 -10.44 -3.06 -27.09
C ASN A 87 -11.56 -2.24 -26.43
N ARG A 88 -12.80 -2.41 -26.90
CA ARG A 88 -13.98 -1.72 -26.34
C ARG A 88 -14.23 -2.02 -24.87
N LEU A 89 -13.93 -3.24 -24.41
CA LEU A 89 -14.06 -3.61 -22.99
C LEU A 89 -13.06 -2.83 -22.14
N TYR A 90 -11.81 -2.67 -22.60
CA TYR A 90 -10.84 -1.82 -21.90
C TYR A 90 -11.27 -0.36 -21.88
N GLN A 91 -11.85 0.15 -22.97
CA GLN A 91 -12.39 1.51 -23.01
C GLN A 91 -13.54 1.67 -22.01
N ALA A 92 -14.42 0.68 -21.87
CA ALA A 92 -15.48 0.69 -20.86
C ALA A 92 -14.92 0.71 -19.42
N PHE A 93 -13.92 -0.12 -19.12
CA PHE A 93 -13.20 -0.06 -17.83
C PHE A 93 -12.50 1.29 -17.63
N CYS A 94 -11.93 1.89 -18.67
CA CYS A 94 -11.36 3.23 -18.61
C CYS A 94 -12.42 4.27 -18.27
N GLU A 95 -13.56 4.28 -18.95
CA GLU A 95 -14.64 5.27 -18.73
C GLU A 95 -15.24 5.15 -17.33
N LEU A 96 -15.64 3.94 -16.91
CA LEU A 96 -16.10 3.71 -15.53
C LEU A 96 -15.02 4.13 -14.51
N GLY A 97 -13.77 3.84 -14.82
CA GLY A 97 -12.64 4.14 -13.96
C GLY A 97 -12.40 5.63 -13.80
N LYS A 98 -12.62 6.42 -14.85
CA LYS A 98 -12.56 7.88 -14.78
C LYS A 98 -13.69 8.44 -13.91
N VAL A 99 -14.89 7.86 -13.93
CA VAL A 99 -16.01 8.24 -13.03
C VAL A 99 -15.62 8.03 -11.57
N VAL A 100 -15.24 6.79 -11.22
CA VAL A 100 -14.87 6.43 -9.84
C VAL A 100 -13.69 7.27 -9.36
N ARG A 101 -12.68 7.47 -10.23
CA ARG A 101 -11.53 8.32 -9.92
C ARG A 101 -11.94 9.77 -9.69
N THR A 102 -12.86 10.31 -10.49
CA THR A 102 -13.36 11.68 -10.32
C THR A 102 -14.01 11.85 -8.95
N MET A 103 -14.88 10.91 -8.57
CA MET A 103 -15.51 10.89 -7.23
C MET A 103 -14.47 10.83 -6.11
N PHE A 104 -13.50 9.92 -6.23
CA PHE A 104 -12.41 9.81 -5.26
C PHE A 104 -11.57 11.10 -5.17
N LEU A 105 -11.24 11.73 -6.29
CA LEU A 105 -10.43 12.96 -6.29
C LEU A 105 -11.16 14.14 -5.65
N LEU A 106 -12.46 14.27 -5.88
CA LEU A 106 -13.28 15.30 -5.23
C LEU A 106 -13.31 15.09 -3.71
N GLU A 107 -13.50 13.84 -3.26
CA GLU A 107 -13.42 13.46 -1.84
C GLU A 107 -12.00 13.74 -1.28
N TYR A 108 -10.96 13.37 -2.02
CA TYR A 108 -9.56 13.54 -1.63
C TYR A 108 -9.16 15.01 -1.45
N ILE A 109 -9.60 15.90 -2.34
CA ILE A 109 -9.32 17.33 -2.23
C ILE A 109 -10.07 17.94 -1.04
N SER A 110 -11.31 17.53 -0.82
CA SER A 110 -12.19 18.11 0.19
C SER A 110 -11.92 17.60 1.60
N ASN A 111 -11.48 16.34 1.75
CA ASN A 111 -11.32 15.70 3.05
C ASN A 111 -9.85 15.63 3.49
N MET A 112 -9.47 16.49 4.44
CA MET A 112 -8.11 16.47 5.00
C MET A 112 -7.84 15.20 5.83
N LYS A 113 -8.82 14.68 6.57
CA LYS A 113 -8.67 13.50 7.41
C LYS A 113 -8.33 12.27 6.57
N MET A 114 -9.08 12.05 5.48
CA MET A 114 -8.82 10.96 4.53
C MET A 114 -7.41 11.06 3.92
N ARG A 115 -6.96 12.28 3.56
CA ARG A 115 -5.58 12.47 3.05
C ARG A 115 -4.52 12.12 4.08
N ARG A 116 -4.72 12.48 5.35
CA ARG A 116 -3.78 12.13 6.43
C ARG A 116 -3.69 10.61 6.62
N GLU A 117 -4.83 9.93 6.62
CA GLU A 117 -4.91 8.48 6.73
C GLU A 117 -4.21 7.77 5.56
N ILE A 118 -4.49 8.18 4.32
CA ILE A 118 -3.82 7.65 3.12
C ILE A 118 -2.30 7.84 3.21
N ASN A 119 -1.84 9.02 3.64
CA ASN A 119 -0.42 9.29 3.80
C ASN A 119 0.20 8.45 4.91
N ALA A 120 -0.49 8.25 6.04
CA ALA A 120 0.01 7.42 7.14
C ALA A 120 0.22 5.96 6.69
N VAL A 121 -0.77 5.37 6.01
CA VAL A 121 -0.66 4.01 5.47
C VAL A 121 0.45 3.92 4.42
N THR A 122 0.54 4.90 3.54
CA THR A 122 1.60 4.94 2.51
C THR A 122 2.98 5.04 3.15
N ASN A 123 3.15 5.86 4.19
CA ASN A 123 4.42 5.99 4.91
C ASN A 123 4.85 4.67 5.56
N ILE A 124 3.92 3.84 6.05
CA ILE A 124 4.24 2.51 6.60
C ILE A 124 4.87 1.64 5.52
N VAL A 125 4.24 1.57 4.34
CA VAL A 125 4.72 0.79 3.20
C VAL A 125 6.06 1.33 2.67
N GLU A 126 6.21 2.66 2.56
CA GLU A 126 7.46 3.30 2.13
C GLU A 126 8.60 3.02 3.14
N LYS A 127 8.34 3.08 4.45
CA LYS A 127 9.32 2.71 5.49
C LYS A 127 9.73 1.24 5.39
N TYR A 128 8.76 0.33 5.16
CA TYR A 128 9.06 -1.08 4.95
C TYR A 128 9.93 -1.32 3.72
N HIS A 129 9.64 -0.65 2.59
CA HIS A 129 10.48 -0.75 1.40
C HIS A 129 11.90 -0.23 1.63
N HIS A 130 12.05 0.93 2.27
CA HIS A 130 13.37 1.45 2.64
C HIS A 130 14.13 0.47 3.56
N PHE A 131 13.42 -0.19 4.47
CA PHE A 131 13.98 -1.23 5.34
C PHE A 131 14.44 -2.45 4.54
N LEU A 132 13.63 -2.93 3.58
CA LEU A 132 14.01 -4.00 2.67
C LEU A 132 15.23 -3.64 1.83
N ASP A 133 15.28 -2.44 1.26
CA ASP A 133 16.43 -1.95 0.49
C ASP A 133 17.70 -1.89 1.36
N TRP A 134 17.55 -1.53 2.64
CA TRP A 134 18.65 -1.58 3.59
C TRP A 134 19.10 -3.02 3.89
N ILE A 135 18.19 -3.98 4.05
CA ILE A 135 18.56 -5.39 4.23
C ILE A 135 19.21 -5.95 2.96
N PHE A 136 18.71 -5.54 1.79
CA PHE A 136 19.17 -6.04 0.49
C PHE A 136 20.40 -5.28 -0.01
N PHE A 137 21.51 -5.42 0.74
CA PHE A 137 22.73 -4.63 0.54
C PHE A 137 23.69 -5.16 -0.53
N GLY A 138 23.52 -6.39 -1.00
CA GLY A 138 24.38 -6.99 -2.02
C GLY A 138 24.04 -6.49 -3.43
N LYS A 139 25.07 -6.10 -4.21
CA LYS A 139 24.95 -5.65 -5.61
C LYS A 139 23.95 -4.49 -5.82
N GLU A 140 23.96 -3.49 -4.94
CA GLU A 140 23.05 -2.32 -4.97
C GLU A 140 21.55 -2.67 -4.95
N GLY A 141 21.22 -3.86 -4.45
CA GLY A 141 19.85 -4.33 -4.45
C GLY A 141 19.30 -4.74 -5.83
N ALA A 142 20.18 -4.95 -6.81
CA ALA A 142 19.80 -5.45 -8.13
C ALA A 142 19.72 -6.98 -8.15
N ILE A 143 18.56 -7.51 -8.59
CA ILE A 143 18.43 -8.94 -8.91
C ILE A 143 19.18 -9.19 -10.22
N THR A 144 20.45 -9.58 -10.13
CA THR A 144 21.30 -9.85 -11.31
C THR A 144 20.96 -11.12 -12.07
N ASP A 145 20.04 -11.94 -11.53
CA ASP A 145 19.66 -13.19 -12.16
C ASP A 145 18.43 -12.99 -13.06
N ASN A 146 18.46 -13.56 -14.26
CA ASN A 146 17.33 -13.48 -15.19
C ASN A 146 16.39 -14.69 -15.05
N ASP A 147 16.74 -15.69 -14.21
CA ASP A 147 15.86 -16.83 -13.92
C ASP A 147 14.77 -16.46 -12.91
N PRO A 148 13.48 -16.48 -13.28
CA PRO A 148 12.37 -16.18 -12.37
C PRO A 148 12.38 -16.97 -11.06
N ILE A 149 12.84 -18.24 -11.08
CA ILE A 149 12.89 -19.09 -9.89
C ILE A 149 13.90 -18.54 -8.88
N GLU A 150 15.07 -18.11 -9.35
CA GLU A 150 16.09 -17.52 -8.50
C GLU A 150 15.68 -16.14 -7.97
N GLN A 151 14.96 -15.35 -8.77
CA GLN A 151 14.38 -14.09 -8.29
C GLN A 151 13.37 -14.33 -7.16
N GLU A 152 12.50 -15.33 -7.32
CA GLU A 152 11.49 -15.69 -6.32
C GLU A 152 12.14 -16.18 -5.01
N LYS A 153 13.17 -17.04 -5.09
CA LYS A 153 13.92 -17.50 -3.91
C LYS A 153 14.53 -16.32 -3.14
N ARG A 154 15.17 -15.38 -3.85
CA ARG A 154 15.77 -14.20 -3.22
C ARG A 154 14.73 -13.35 -2.49
N LEU A 155 13.58 -13.11 -3.10
CA LEU A 155 12.48 -12.38 -2.46
C LEU A 155 12.00 -13.09 -1.18
N LYS A 156 11.80 -14.41 -1.24
CA LYS A 156 11.40 -15.19 -0.06
C LYS A 156 12.42 -15.15 1.06
N TYR A 157 13.72 -15.26 0.74
CA TYR A 157 14.77 -15.17 1.76
C TYR A 157 14.88 -13.76 2.34
N LEU A 158 14.72 -12.73 1.51
CA LEU A 158 14.68 -11.34 1.97
C LEU A 158 13.50 -11.11 2.92
N ASP A 159 12.30 -11.59 2.58
CA ASP A 159 11.11 -11.49 3.42
C ASP A 159 11.30 -12.23 4.76
N LEU A 160 11.96 -13.39 4.75
CA LEU A 160 12.28 -14.13 5.98
C LEU A 160 13.22 -13.33 6.89
N VAL A 161 14.31 -12.79 6.34
CA VAL A 161 15.27 -11.98 7.11
C VAL A 161 14.60 -10.71 7.65
N ALA A 162 13.80 -10.03 6.81
CA ALA A 162 13.06 -8.84 7.22
C ALA A 162 12.10 -9.14 8.37
N SER A 163 11.35 -10.24 8.28
CA SER A 163 10.42 -10.68 9.33
C SER A 163 11.15 -10.97 10.65
N SER A 164 12.30 -11.65 10.60
CA SER A 164 13.11 -11.94 11.79
C SER A 164 13.65 -10.67 12.45
N LEU A 165 14.13 -9.70 11.66
CA LEU A 165 14.61 -8.43 12.19
C LEU A 165 13.46 -7.56 12.75
N ILE A 166 12.30 -7.56 12.10
CA ILE A 166 11.09 -6.88 12.59
C ILE A 166 10.67 -7.46 13.95
N LEU A 167 10.71 -8.78 14.09
CA LEU A 167 10.41 -9.45 15.35
C LEU A 167 11.40 -9.03 16.45
N GLN A 168 12.70 -9.10 16.18
CA GLN A 168 13.72 -8.70 17.15
C GLN A 168 13.58 -7.22 17.55
N ASN A 169 13.39 -6.33 16.58
CA ASN A 169 13.17 -4.91 16.85
C ASN A 169 11.95 -4.69 17.74
N THR A 170 10.86 -5.43 17.51
CA THR A 170 9.64 -5.33 18.32
C THR A 170 9.88 -5.78 19.74
N VAL A 171 10.62 -6.89 19.93
CA VAL A 171 11.02 -7.40 21.25
C VAL A 171 11.86 -6.38 22.00
N ASP A 172 12.89 -5.83 21.36
CA ASP A 172 13.79 -4.84 21.96
C ASP A 172 13.05 -3.55 22.35
N ILE A 173 12.13 -3.09 21.50
CA ILE A 173 11.28 -1.93 21.78
C ILE A 173 10.37 -2.21 22.99
N SER A 174 9.70 -3.36 23.04
CA SER A 174 8.83 -3.73 24.16
C SER A 174 9.60 -3.81 25.48
N LEU A 175 10.78 -4.44 25.49
CA LEU A 175 11.64 -4.52 26.68
C LEU A 175 12.11 -3.13 27.14
N ALA A 176 12.44 -2.24 26.19
CA ALA A 176 12.80 -0.86 26.52
C ALA A 176 11.63 -0.10 27.16
N ILE A 177 10.41 -0.25 26.62
CA ILE A 177 9.19 0.36 27.17
C ILE A 177 8.92 -0.16 28.59
N GLN A 178 8.99 -1.47 28.82
CA GLN A 178 8.84 -2.07 30.14
C GLN A 178 9.87 -1.53 31.14
N THR A 179 11.13 -1.44 30.71
CA THR A 179 12.24 -0.94 31.55
C THR A 179 12.03 0.53 31.93
N LEU A 180 11.56 1.36 31.01
CA LEU A 180 11.24 2.77 31.28
C LEU A 180 10.05 2.90 32.23
N THR A 181 8.99 2.11 32.01
CA THR A 181 7.81 2.10 32.88
C THR A 181 8.17 1.66 34.30
N ALA A 182 9.01 0.62 34.44
CA ALA A 182 9.49 0.14 35.73
C ALA A 182 10.35 1.18 36.49
N ARG A 183 10.91 2.17 35.79
CA ARG A 183 11.63 3.32 36.38
C ARG A 183 10.72 4.47 36.78
N GLY A 184 9.42 4.37 36.50
CA GLY A 184 8.43 5.41 36.79
C GLY A 184 8.32 6.50 35.73
N GLU A 185 8.87 6.29 34.52
CA GLU A 185 8.73 7.23 33.40
C GLU A 185 7.33 7.13 32.78
N ILE A 186 6.70 8.27 32.51
CA ILE A 186 5.38 8.34 31.88
C ILE A 186 5.57 8.27 30.36
N ILE A 187 5.07 7.20 29.73
CA ILE A 187 5.12 7.00 28.28
C ILE A 187 3.75 7.32 27.71
N ASN A 188 3.67 8.33 26.84
CA ASN A 188 2.40 8.65 26.19
C ASN A 188 2.08 7.64 25.10
N HIS A 189 0.80 7.27 24.96
CA HIS A 189 0.32 6.41 23.89
C HIS A 189 0.71 6.93 22.48
N ARG A 190 0.67 8.25 22.27
CA ARG A 190 1.04 8.89 21.00
C ARG A 190 2.49 8.63 20.59
N ASP A 191 3.40 8.49 21.56
CA ASP A 191 4.81 8.24 21.26
C ASP A 191 4.99 6.80 20.77
N ILE A 192 4.20 5.86 21.30
CA ILE A 192 4.17 4.45 20.89
C ILE A 192 3.52 4.30 19.52
N GLU A 193 2.42 5.00 19.25
CA GLU A 193 1.78 5.02 17.92
C GLU A 193 2.73 5.48 16.80
N ALA A 194 3.71 6.33 17.13
CA ALA A 194 4.69 6.83 16.18
C ALA A 194 5.85 5.85 15.92
N LEU A 195 6.03 4.83 16.77
CA LEU A 195 7.10 3.84 16.61
C LEU A 195 6.86 2.96 15.38
N SER A 196 7.95 2.50 14.81
CA SER A 196 7.92 1.52 13.72
C SER A 196 8.96 0.45 14.00
N PRO A 197 8.74 -0.81 13.59
CA PRO A 197 9.67 -1.90 13.86
C PRO A 197 10.84 -1.94 12.86
N TYR A 198 11.14 -0.82 12.20
CA TYR A 198 12.16 -0.70 11.16
C TYR A 198 13.45 0.08 11.53
N PRO A 199 13.81 0.35 12.81
CA PRO A 199 15.07 1.01 13.11
C PRO A 199 16.24 0.09 12.76
N THR A 200 17.26 0.64 12.08
CA THR A 200 18.42 -0.12 11.62
C THR A 200 19.73 0.27 12.30
N ARG A 201 19.75 1.39 13.05
CA ARG A 201 20.98 1.97 13.62
C ARG A 201 21.71 1.04 14.60
N HIS A 202 20.97 0.20 15.33
CA HIS A 202 21.51 -0.72 16.32
C HIS A 202 21.92 -2.08 15.70
N LEU A 203 21.55 -2.33 14.44
CA LEU A 203 21.84 -3.58 13.75
C LEU A 203 23.20 -3.51 13.06
N LYS A 204 24.02 -4.53 13.30
CA LYS A 204 25.28 -4.70 12.57
C LYS A 204 24.99 -5.25 11.16
N ARG A 205 25.13 -4.39 10.15
CA ARG A 205 24.92 -4.75 8.73
C ARG A 205 26.14 -5.38 8.08
N TYR A 206 27.35 -4.95 8.48
CA TYR A 206 28.62 -5.34 7.86
C TYR A 206 29.64 -5.80 8.90
N GLY A 207 30.64 -6.55 8.42
CA GLY A 207 31.75 -7.05 9.22
C GLY A 207 31.46 -8.40 9.87
N ASP A 208 32.32 -8.79 10.81
CA ASP A 208 32.30 -10.15 11.33
C ASP A 208 31.20 -10.37 12.37
N PHE A 209 30.40 -11.42 12.18
CA PHE A 209 29.42 -11.88 13.15
C PHE A 209 30.08 -12.90 14.07
N ILE A 210 30.58 -12.45 15.22
CA ILE A 210 31.09 -13.35 16.26
C ILE A 210 29.89 -13.88 17.04
N VAL A 211 29.45 -15.10 16.70
CA VAL A 211 28.33 -15.75 17.37
C VAL A 211 28.82 -16.38 18.67
N ASN A 212 28.42 -15.81 19.81
CA ASN A 212 28.64 -16.44 21.11
C ASN A 212 27.46 -17.35 21.43
N LEU A 213 27.64 -18.66 21.30
CA LEU A 213 26.61 -19.67 21.58
C LEU A 213 26.20 -19.75 23.05
N ASN A 214 27.00 -19.18 23.96
CA ASN A 214 26.67 -19.11 25.39
C ASN A 214 25.76 -17.91 25.71
N ASN A 215 25.59 -16.97 24.78
CA ASN A 215 24.67 -15.84 24.95
C ASN A 215 23.27 -16.28 24.54
N ILE A 216 22.51 -16.82 25.50
CA ILE A 216 21.14 -17.25 25.27
C ILE A 216 20.25 -15.99 25.19
N PRO A 217 19.56 -15.74 24.07
CA PRO A 217 18.65 -14.61 23.96
C PRO A 217 17.53 -14.74 24.98
N GLN A 218 17.02 -13.59 25.47
CA GLN A 218 15.88 -13.62 26.38
C GLN A 218 14.67 -14.27 25.70
N PRO A 219 13.83 -15.01 26.44
CA PRO A 219 12.61 -15.58 25.91
C PRO A 219 11.73 -14.49 25.30
N LEU A 220 11.11 -14.75 24.16
CA LEU A 220 10.25 -13.76 23.49
C LEU A 220 9.05 -13.38 24.37
N GLU A 221 8.63 -14.30 25.24
CA GLU A 221 7.50 -14.18 26.14
C GLU A 221 7.63 -13.01 27.12
N THR A 222 8.85 -12.62 27.51
CA THR A 222 9.05 -11.47 28.40
C THR A 222 8.66 -10.15 27.74
N ALA A 223 8.74 -10.05 26.41
CA ALA A 223 8.43 -8.83 25.66
C ALA A 223 6.94 -8.70 25.25
N ILE A 224 6.11 -9.72 25.50
CA ILE A 224 4.70 -9.75 25.06
C ILE A 224 3.83 -8.82 25.91
N ASN A 225 4.08 -8.73 27.21
CA ASN A 225 3.22 -8.02 28.14
C ASN A 225 3.61 -6.54 28.25
N LEU A 226 2.87 -5.65 27.60
CA LEU A 226 3.00 -4.22 27.84
C LEU A 226 2.13 -3.79 29.04
N PRO A 227 2.60 -2.88 29.90
CA PRO A 227 1.82 -2.35 31.01
C PRO A 227 0.48 -1.76 30.53
N PRO A 228 -0.66 -2.09 31.17
CA PRO A 228 -1.99 -1.68 30.70
C PRO A 228 -2.19 -0.15 30.75
N GLU A 229 -1.52 0.52 31.69
CA GLU A 229 -1.55 1.98 31.91
C GLU A 229 -1.19 2.80 30.66
N ILE A 230 -0.45 2.19 29.74
CA ILE A 230 -0.01 2.80 28.48
C ILE A 230 -1.18 2.97 27.49
N PHE A 231 -2.23 2.15 27.59
CA PHE A 231 -3.36 2.13 26.66
C PHE A 231 -4.60 2.89 27.16
N GLU A 232 -4.54 3.43 28.38
CA GLU A 232 -5.69 4.11 29.03
C GLU A 232 -5.69 5.65 28.86
N THR A 233 -4.65 6.24 28.27
CA THR A 233 -4.49 7.69 28.02
C THR A 233 -4.31 8.02 26.54
#